data_AF-E1ZI72-F1
#
_entry.id   AF-E1ZI72-F1
#
_cell.length_a   1.000
_cell.length_b   1.000
_cell.length_c   1.000
_cell.angle_alpha   90.00
_cell.angle_beta   90.00
_cell.angle_gamma   90.00
#
_symmetry.space_group_name_H-M   'P 1'
#
loop_
_entity.id
_entity.type
_entity.pdbx_description
1 polymer ?
#
loop_
_entity_poly.entity_id
_entity_poly.type
_entity_poly.pdbx_seq_one_letter_code
_entity_poly.pdbx_strand_id
1 'polypeptide(L)'
;GEVAFLLATELAARGLDILGVETVVNYDAPAQLSSYLHRVGRTARAGAQGRAVTFIEDDDRPLLKEVIKRTGVQMQQRQMQAAAVAGWQAKIEGLEPQVEWIVAEEREERALRKAEMEAQKASNLLEHHDEIMARPPRTWFQTEKQKREAAQLAKQAAADGIGAGSGDEEEGGSGAMTGQQKRNKAKNERRLEQKQQRAKEAKEAAKKKSNKLMEETAAASRSIRAVKAKEQQLRLEGVTGGKAGKMAASLVTGIKRKKKKRGGKEGGRRELFEGDGLPGKPAAKGGAKPPRSGKLGKSELNKVKRGGKGKHGFKTKAKHKRR
;
A
#
# COMPACT_ATOMS: atom_id res chain seq x y z
N GLY A 1 -16.35 13.21 14.42
CA GLY A 1 -15.62 12.09 13.80
C GLY A 1 -15.68 10.90 14.73
N GLU A 2 -15.67 9.68 14.20
CA GLU A 2 -15.66 8.45 15.02
C GLU A 2 -14.28 8.16 15.64
N VAL A 3 -13.22 8.77 15.11
CA VAL A 3 -11.83 8.60 15.57
C VAL A 3 -11.25 9.91 16.09
N ALA A 4 -10.47 9.81 17.17
CA ALA A 4 -9.81 10.93 17.83
C ALA A 4 -8.38 11.19 17.32
N PHE A 5 -7.72 10.16 16.77
CA PHE A 5 -6.33 10.23 16.30
C PHE A 5 -6.24 9.72 14.86
N LEU A 6 -5.38 10.36 14.07
CA LEU A 6 -5.08 9.96 12.70
C LEU A 6 -3.56 9.96 12.50
N LEU A 7 -3.00 8.81 12.15
CA LEU A 7 -1.63 8.71 11.66
C LEU A 7 -1.65 8.81 10.14
N ALA A 8 -0.89 9.74 9.58
CA ALA A 8 -0.82 9.95 8.13
C ALA A 8 0.60 10.33 7.68
N THR A 9 0.97 9.87 6.49
CA THR A 9 2.16 10.32 5.78
C THR A 9 1.82 11.53 4.89
N GLU A 10 2.82 12.29 4.45
CA GLU A 10 2.61 13.48 3.62
C GLU A 10 1.82 13.21 2.33
N LEU A 11 1.98 12.02 1.75
CA LEU A 11 1.27 11.63 0.53
C LEU A 11 -0.21 11.38 0.80
N ALA A 12 -0.51 10.68 1.90
CA ALA A 12 -1.89 10.35 2.27
C ALA A 12 -2.68 11.57 2.77
N ALA A 13 -1.99 12.57 3.35
CA ALA A 13 -2.63 13.75 3.92
C ALA A 13 -2.96 14.87 2.91
N ARG A 14 -2.51 14.76 1.65
CA ARG A 14 -2.82 15.77 0.62
C ARG A 14 -4.29 15.66 0.18
N GLY A 15 -4.96 16.81 0.12
CA GLY A 15 -6.39 16.86 -0.24
C GLY A 15 -7.33 16.44 0.89
N LEU A 16 -6.81 16.03 2.05
CA LEU A 16 -7.61 15.86 3.26
C LEU A 16 -7.73 17.21 3.97
N ASP A 17 -8.95 17.72 4.01
CA ASP A 17 -9.36 18.83 4.86
C ASP A 17 -10.21 18.28 6.01
N ILE A 18 -9.64 18.31 7.21
CA ILE A 18 -10.31 17.85 8.43
C ILE A 18 -10.59 19.10 9.26
N LEU A 19 -11.87 19.39 9.44
CA LEU A 19 -12.30 20.49 10.30
C LEU A 19 -12.08 20.11 11.77
N GLY A 20 -11.58 21.07 12.56
CA GLY A 20 -11.42 20.89 14.01
C GLY A 20 -10.15 20.17 14.47
N VAL A 21 -9.08 20.16 13.67
CA VAL A 21 -7.78 19.64 14.14
C VAL A 21 -7.18 20.58 15.17
N GLU A 22 -7.26 20.22 16.46
CA GLU A 22 -6.70 21.01 17.56
C GLU A 22 -5.17 20.91 17.64
N THR A 23 -4.64 19.69 17.48
CA THR A 23 -3.20 19.42 17.64
C THR A 23 -2.64 18.67 16.45
N VAL A 24 -1.52 19.15 15.92
CA VAL A 24 -0.69 18.45 14.93
C VAL A 24 0.60 18.01 15.61
N VAL A 25 0.91 16.72 15.54
CA VAL A 25 2.17 16.15 16.03
C VAL A 25 2.99 15.66 14.85
N ASN A 26 4.14 16.28 14.62
CA ASN A 26 5.15 15.79 13.69
C ASN A 26 6.02 14.79 14.43
N TYR A 27 5.80 13.51 14.17
CA TYR A 27 6.64 12.44 14.70
C TYR A 27 8.07 12.53 14.16
N ASP A 28 8.21 12.66 12.84
CA ASP A 28 9.49 12.96 12.19
C ASP A 28 9.50 14.42 11.70
N ALA A 29 10.61 15.12 11.91
CA ALA A 29 10.79 16.46 11.36
C ALA A 29 10.82 16.41 9.81
N PRO A 30 10.10 17.30 9.12
CA PRO A 30 10.13 17.34 7.66
C PRO A 30 11.45 17.91 7.14
N ALA A 31 12.02 17.31 6.10
CA ALA A 31 13.30 17.76 5.51
C ALA A 31 13.29 19.20 4.93
N GLN A 32 12.10 19.78 4.69
CA GLN A 32 11.95 21.10 4.10
C GLN A 32 10.96 21.97 4.87
N LEU A 33 11.26 23.26 4.96
CA LEU A 33 10.40 24.25 5.60
C LEU A 33 9.01 24.36 4.97
N SER A 34 8.89 24.20 3.65
CA SER A 34 7.59 24.21 2.96
C SER A 34 6.69 23.07 3.45
N SER A 35 7.25 21.87 3.59
CA SER A 35 6.52 20.72 4.15
C SER A 35 6.11 20.95 5.60
N TYR A 36 6.99 21.53 6.43
CA TYR A 36 6.65 21.92 7.80
C TYR A 36 5.41 22.84 7.86
N LEU A 37 5.40 23.90 7.07
CA LEU A 37 4.28 24.85 7.02
C LEU A 37 2.98 24.20 6.53
N HIS A 38 3.05 23.29 5.55
CA HIS A 38 1.88 22.55 5.09
C HIS A 38 1.30 21.57 6.12
N ARG A 39 2.15 21.00 6.98
CA ARG A 39 1.74 20.13 8.10
C ARG A 39 1.11 20.94 9.23
N VAL A 40 1.76 22.01 9.68
CA VAL A 40 1.22 22.87 10.74
C VAL A 40 -0.03 23.62 10.30
N GLY A 41 -0.15 23.97 9.01
CA GLY A 41 -1.37 24.54 8.42
C GLY A 41 -2.58 23.60 8.38
N ARG A 42 -2.50 22.41 8.98
CA ARG A 42 -3.66 21.54 9.22
C ARG A 42 -4.44 21.96 10.46
N THR A 43 -3.80 22.60 11.43
CA THR A 43 -4.46 23.16 12.62
C THR A 43 -4.75 24.66 12.47
N ALA A 44 -5.36 25.27 13.49
CA ALA A 44 -5.65 26.71 13.58
C ALA A 44 -6.39 27.30 12.36
N ARG A 45 -7.32 26.53 11.77
CA ARG A 45 -8.12 26.97 10.62
C ARG A 45 -9.25 27.89 11.06
N ALA A 46 -9.62 28.84 10.20
CA ALA A 46 -10.71 29.80 10.44
C ALA A 46 -10.58 30.60 11.76
N GLY A 47 -9.36 30.93 12.17
CA GLY A 47 -9.09 31.72 13.38
C GLY A 47 -9.19 30.94 14.70
N ALA A 48 -9.41 29.63 14.64
CA ALA A 48 -9.35 28.77 15.82
C ALA A 48 -7.91 28.69 16.37
N GLN A 49 -7.77 28.44 17.68
CA GLN A 49 -6.48 28.12 18.27
C GLN A 49 -6.03 26.72 17.84
N GLY A 50 -4.71 26.53 17.73
CA GLY A 50 -4.11 25.27 17.33
C GLY A 50 -2.74 25.09 17.96
N ARG A 51 -2.33 23.83 18.12
CA ARG A 51 -1.02 23.46 18.66
C ARG A 51 -0.27 22.60 17.67
N ALA A 52 1.02 22.88 17.52
CA ALA A 52 1.94 22.05 16.74
C ALA A 52 3.11 21.62 17.62
N VAL A 53 3.35 20.31 17.68
CA VAL A 53 4.48 19.72 18.39
C VAL A 53 5.32 18.96 17.36
N THR A 54 6.62 19.17 17.37
CA THR A 54 7.55 18.49 16.46
C THR A 54 8.66 17.88 17.28
N PHE A 55 8.90 16.59 17.08
CA PHE A 55 10.11 15.96 17.58
C PHE A 55 11.27 16.29 16.63
N ILE A 56 12.40 16.65 17.22
CA ILE A 56 13.58 17.16 16.51
C ILE A 56 14.76 16.37 17.03
N GLU A 57 15.50 15.77 16.11
CA GLU A 57 16.80 15.16 16.38
C GLU A 57 17.93 16.15 16.09
N ASP A 58 19.17 15.77 16.40
CA ASP A 58 20.34 16.64 16.20
C ASP A 58 20.55 17.02 14.73
N ASP A 59 20.20 16.13 13.81
CA ASP A 59 20.33 16.33 12.36
C ASP A 59 19.32 17.35 11.82
N ASP A 60 18.21 17.58 12.52
CA ASP A 60 17.12 18.49 12.11
C ASP A 60 17.32 19.93 12.60
N ARG A 61 18.40 20.21 13.33
CA ARG A 61 18.74 21.56 13.81
C ARG A 61 18.78 22.63 12.71
N PRO A 62 19.25 22.37 11.47
CA PRO A 62 19.20 23.36 10.39
C PRO A 62 17.78 23.79 10.05
N LEU A 63 16.85 22.84 9.96
CA LEU A 63 15.43 23.11 9.71
C LEU A 63 14.85 24.00 10.81
N LEU A 64 15.12 23.68 12.08
CA LEU A 64 14.64 24.49 13.21
C LEU A 64 15.09 25.94 13.10
N LYS A 65 16.36 26.18 12.76
CA LYS A 65 16.90 27.53 12.56
C LYS A 65 16.19 28.26 11.41
N GLU A 66 15.94 27.57 10.31
CA GLU A 66 15.19 28.14 9.17
C GLU A 66 13.75 28.50 9.54
N VAL A 67 13.07 27.65 10.31
CA VAL A 67 11.70 27.92 10.76
C VAL A 67 11.68 29.15 11.67
N ILE A 68 12.57 29.22 12.66
CA ILE A 68 12.65 30.37 13.59
C ILE A 68 12.95 31.66 12.82
N LYS A 69 13.91 31.62 11.87
CA LYS A 69 14.27 32.78 11.05
C LYS A 69 13.11 33.28 10.20
N ARG A 70 12.30 32.37 9.63
CA ARG A 70 11.21 32.74 8.71
C ARG A 70 9.92 33.13 9.43
N THR A 71 9.59 32.47 10.54
CA THR A 71 8.35 32.72 11.27
C THR A 71 8.54 33.79 12.35
N GLY A 72 9.76 34.02 12.84
CA GLY A 72 10.06 34.97 13.92
C GLY A 72 9.50 34.56 15.29
N VAL A 73 8.91 33.36 15.39
CA VAL A 73 8.29 32.84 16.61
C VAL A 73 9.34 32.14 17.45
N GLN A 74 9.36 32.47 18.74
CA GLN A 74 10.15 31.77 19.74
C GLN A 74 9.50 30.41 20.02
N MET A 75 10.18 29.32 19.66
CA MET A 75 9.71 27.98 19.95
C MET A 75 10.07 27.58 21.37
N GLN A 76 9.09 27.01 22.10
CA GLN A 76 9.34 26.50 23.43
C GLN A 76 9.90 25.08 23.36
N GLN A 77 11.17 24.92 23.76
CA GLN A 77 11.72 23.59 24.02
C GLN A 77 11.13 23.05 25.32
N ARG A 78 10.48 21.88 25.25
CA ARG A 78 10.00 21.17 26.43
C ARG A 78 10.88 19.95 26.70
N GLN A 79 11.46 19.90 27.89
CA GLN A 79 12.06 18.67 28.39
C GLN A 79 10.98 17.80 29.02
N MET A 80 10.98 16.52 28.66
CA MET A 80 10.10 15.53 29.26
C MET A 80 10.80 14.85 30.44
N GLN A 81 10.05 14.60 31.51
CA GLN A 81 10.58 13.84 32.65
C GLN A 81 10.79 12.39 32.25
N ALA A 82 11.99 11.86 32.48
CA ALA A 82 12.34 10.48 32.13
C ALA A 82 11.40 9.44 32.76
N ALA A 83 10.93 9.69 33.99
CA ALA A 83 9.97 8.82 34.67
C ALA A 83 8.62 8.71 33.94
N ALA A 84 8.12 9.82 33.37
CA ALA A 84 6.89 9.81 32.60
C ALA A 84 7.05 9.01 31.29
N VAL A 85 8.20 9.17 30.62
CA VAL A 85 8.53 8.41 29.40
C VAL A 85 8.60 6.92 29.69
N ALA A 86 9.30 6.53 30.76
CA ALA A 86 9.39 5.13 31.18
C ALA A 86 8.02 4.50 31.48
N GLY A 87 7.11 5.26 32.11
CA GLY A 87 5.74 4.80 32.35
C GLY A 87 4.94 4.55 31.07
N TRP A 88 5.11 5.38 30.05
CA TRP A 88 4.50 5.15 28.73
C TRP A 88 5.15 3.99 27.98
N GLN A 89 6.47 3.87 28.07
CA GLN A 89 7.21 2.76 27.47
C GLN A 89 6.73 1.41 28.01
N ALA A 90 6.61 1.27 29.34
CA ALA A 90 6.09 0.05 29.96
C ALA A 90 4.65 -0.29 29.50
N LYS A 91 3.80 0.72 29.27
CA LYS A 91 2.46 0.50 28.71
C LYS A 91 2.51 -0.01 27.27
N ILE A 92 3.41 0.54 26.44
CA ILE A 92 3.58 0.12 25.05
C ILE A 92 4.08 -1.32 24.99
N GLU A 93 5.10 -1.66 25.78
CA GLU A 93 5.63 -3.03 25.90
C GLU A 93 4.56 -4.01 26.39
N GLY A 94 3.71 -3.59 27.33
CA GLY A 94 2.57 -4.41 27.79
C GLY A 94 1.50 -4.66 26.73
N LEU A 95 1.37 -3.79 25.72
CA LEU A 95 0.41 -3.94 24.63
C LEU A 95 0.98 -4.74 23.45
N GLU A 96 2.29 -4.94 23.39
CA GLU A 96 2.99 -5.64 22.31
C GLU A 96 2.39 -7.04 21.99
N PRO A 97 2.07 -7.90 22.98
CA PRO A 97 1.48 -9.21 22.71
C PRO A 97 0.08 -9.11 22.07
N GLN A 98 -0.69 -8.08 22.42
CA GLN A 98 -2.02 -7.86 21.85
C GLN A 98 -1.91 -7.39 20.40
N VAL A 99 -0.96 -6.49 20.12
CA VAL A 99 -0.70 -6.01 18.77
C VAL A 99 -0.22 -7.16 17.88
N GLU A 100 0.67 -8.02 18.38
CA GLU A 100 1.16 -9.19 17.63
C GLU A 100 0.01 -10.15 17.28
N TRP A 101 -0.92 -10.39 18.22
CA TRP A 101 -2.11 -11.20 17.97
C TRP A 101 -3.01 -10.60 16.88
N ILE A 102 -3.31 -9.29 16.96
CA ILE A 102 -4.12 -8.59 15.95
C ILE A 102 -3.46 -8.64 14.57
N VAL A 103 -2.14 -8.42 14.50
CA VAL A 103 -1.41 -8.45 13.23
C VAL A 103 -1.38 -9.86 12.62
N ALA A 104 -1.28 -10.90 13.45
CA ALA A 104 -1.39 -12.27 13.00
C ALA A 104 -2.79 -12.59 12.46
N GLU A 105 -3.84 -12.20 13.19
CA GLU A 105 -5.24 -12.35 12.78
C GLU A 105 -5.52 -11.62 11.46
N GLU A 106 -5.08 -10.37 11.31
CA GLU A 106 -5.26 -9.59 10.07
C GLU A 106 -4.52 -10.26 8.89
N ARG A 107 -3.35 -10.87 9.14
CA ARG A 107 -2.60 -11.60 8.12
C ARG A 107 -3.33 -12.86 7.66
N GLU A 108 -3.92 -13.60 8.59
CA GLU A 108 -4.72 -14.79 8.30
C GLU A 108 -5.99 -14.43 7.53
N GLU A 109 -6.71 -13.38 7.96
CA GLU A 109 -7.89 -12.87 7.26
C GLU A 109 -7.54 -12.40 5.83
N ARG A 110 -6.43 -11.67 5.66
CA ARG A 110 -5.97 -11.23 4.35
C ARG A 110 -5.62 -12.41 3.44
N ALA A 111 -5.05 -13.48 3.99
CA ALA A 111 -4.74 -14.70 3.23
C ALA A 111 -6.01 -15.43 2.80
N LEU A 112 -6.98 -15.59 3.70
CA LEU A 112 -8.28 -16.20 3.41
C LEU A 112 -9.02 -15.42 2.35
N ARG A 113 -9.11 -14.10 2.49
CA ARG A 113 -9.78 -13.23 1.49
C ARG A 113 -9.15 -13.36 0.11
N LYS A 114 -7.82 -13.53 0.02
CA LYS A 114 -7.14 -13.76 -1.25
C LYS A 114 -7.50 -15.12 -1.84
N ALA A 115 -7.52 -16.18 -1.03
CA ALA A 115 -7.92 -17.52 -1.45
C ALA A 115 -9.39 -17.55 -1.92
N GLU A 116 -10.29 -16.88 -1.19
CA GLU A 116 -11.69 -16.72 -1.59
C GLU A 116 -11.83 -15.99 -2.92
N MET A 117 -11.10 -14.88 -3.12
CA MET A 117 -11.12 -14.15 -4.39
C MET A 117 -10.60 -15.02 -5.55
N GLU A 118 -9.56 -15.83 -5.33
CA GLU A 118 -9.04 -16.74 -6.36
C GLU A 118 -10.02 -17.87 -6.68
N ALA A 119 -10.64 -18.47 -5.66
CA ALA A 119 -11.67 -19.49 -5.82
C ALA A 119 -12.90 -18.94 -6.55
N GLN A 120 -13.36 -17.74 -6.18
CA GLN A 120 -14.48 -17.08 -6.84
C GLN A 120 -14.14 -16.74 -8.29
N LYS A 121 -12.91 -16.29 -8.57
CA LYS A 121 -12.45 -16.06 -9.94
C LYS A 121 -12.45 -17.36 -10.75
N ALA A 122 -12.03 -18.47 -10.16
CA ALA A 122 -12.08 -19.78 -10.82
C ALA A 122 -13.53 -20.23 -11.08
N SER A 123 -14.44 -20.09 -10.11
CA SER A 123 -15.88 -20.40 -10.28
C SER A 123 -16.48 -19.56 -11.41
N ASN A 124 -16.25 -18.25 -11.39
CA ASN A 124 -16.75 -17.34 -12.41
C ASN A 124 -16.20 -17.67 -13.81
N LEU A 125 -14.95 -18.13 -13.90
CA LEU A 125 -14.35 -18.52 -15.17
C LEU A 125 -14.96 -19.82 -15.71
N LEU A 126 -15.34 -20.75 -14.84
CA LEU A 126 -16.01 -22.00 -15.24
C LEU A 126 -17.46 -21.74 -15.65
N GLU A 127 -18.20 -20.97 -14.86
CA GLU A 127 -19.62 -20.68 -15.11
C GLU A 127 -19.84 -19.78 -16.34
N HIS A 128 -18.95 -18.82 -16.57
CA HIS A 128 -19.09 -17.83 -17.64
C HIS A 128 -17.99 -17.94 -18.71
N HIS A 129 -17.38 -19.13 -18.87
CA HIS A 129 -16.24 -19.33 -19.77
C HIS A 129 -16.47 -18.75 -21.17
N ASP A 130 -17.55 -19.18 -21.83
CA ASP A 130 -17.81 -18.84 -23.23
C ASP A 130 -18.18 -17.37 -23.39
N GLU A 131 -18.93 -16.81 -22.44
CA GLU A 131 -19.28 -15.39 -22.42
C GLU A 131 -18.05 -14.51 -22.18
N ILE A 132 -17.11 -14.94 -21.33
CA ILE A 132 -15.85 -14.22 -21.06
C ILE A 132 -14.95 -14.24 -22.29
N MET A 133 -14.81 -15.39 -22.95
CA MET A 133 -13.94 -15.57 -24.11
C MET A 133 -14.50 -14.90 -25.37
N ALA A 134 -15.83 -14.80 -25.50
CA ALA A 134 -16.48 -14.09 -26.60
C ALA A 134 -16.35 -12.55 -26.48
N ARG A 135 -16.08 -12.02 -25.29
CA ARG A 135 -15.91 -10.57 -25.10
C ARG A 135 -14.60 -10.11 -25.74
N PRO A 136 -14.63 -9.08 -26.61
CA PRO A 136 -13.41 -8.51 -27.16
C PRO A 136 -12.53 -7.95 -26.02
N PRO A 137 -11.20 -8.02 -26.16
CA PRO A 137 -10.28 -7.55 -25.13
C PRO A 137 -10.55 -6.07 -24.83
N ARG A 138 -10.71 -5.73 -23.54
CA ARG A 138 -10.85 -4.33 -23.11
C ARG A 138 -9.59 -3.56 -23.43
N THR A 139 -9.63 -2.73 -24.47
CA THR A 139 -8.56 -1.82 -24.83
C THR A 139 -8.70 -0.53 -24.02
N TRP A 140 -7.77 -0.29 -23.09
CA TRP A 140 -7.68 0.98 -22.33
C TRP A 140 -7.32 2.18 -23.22
N PHE A 141 -6.81 1.91 -24.42
CA PHE A 141 -6.53 2.92 -25.43
C PHE A 141 -7.48 2.66 -26.61
N GLN A 142 -8.15 3.70 -27.10
CA GLN A 142 -8.76 3.63 -28.43
C GLN A 142 -7.68 3.22 -29.41
N THR A 143 -7.91 2.16 -30.18
CA THR A 143 -7.00 1.82 -31.28
C THR A 143 -6.93 3.00 -32.24
N GLU A 144 -5.83 3.16 -32.98
CA GLU A 144 -5.68 4.28 -33.92
C GLU A 144 -6.81 4.32 -34.96
N LYS A 145 -7.38 3.15 -35.28
CA LYS A 145 -8.58 2.98 -36.09
C LYS A 145 -9.84 3.53 -35.39
N GLN A 146 -10.10 3.15 -34.14
CA GLN A 146 -11.22 3.67 -33.35
C GLN A 146 -11.13 5.19 -33.13
N LYS A 147 -9.90 5.72 -32.99
CA LYS A 147 -9.66 7.16 -32.89
C LYS A 147 -9.90 7.88 -34.21
N ARG A 148 -9.53 7.27 -35.36
CA ARG A 148 -9.84 7.76 -36.70
C ARG A 148 -11.33 7.74 -37.01
N GLU A 149 -12.01 6.65 -36.68
CA GLU A 149 -13.47 6.49 -36.85
C GLU A 149 -14.22 7.51 -35.98
N ALA A 150 -13.83 7.69 -34.71
CA ALA A 150 -14.41 8.73 -33.85
C ALA A 150 -14.16 10.15 -34.37
N ALA A 151 -12.98 10.42 -34.96
CA ALA A 151 -12.66 11.70 -35.58
C ALA A 151 -13.43 11.93 -36.89
N GLN A 152 -13.69 10.87 -37.66
CA GLN A 152 -14.51 10.92 -38.88
C GLN A 152 -15.99 11.13 -38.54
N LEU A 153 -16.51 10.42 -37.55
CA LEU A 153 -17.86 10.63 -37.02
C LEU A 153 -18.04 12.04 -36.44
N ALA A 154 -17.04 12.57 -35.74
CA ALA A 154 -17.06 13.95 -35.26
C ALA A 154 -17.02 14.97 -36.41
N LYS A 155 -16.30 14.70 -37.50
CA LYS A 155 -16.30 15.53 -38.72
C LYS A 155 -17.62 15.46 -39.48
N GLN A 156 -18.24 14.28 -39.56
CA GLN A 156 -19.55 14.10 -40.19
C GLN A 156 -20.64 14.80 -39.38
N ALA A 157 -20.64 14.64 -38.05
CA ALA A 157 -21.57 15.36 -37.17
C ALA A 157 -21.38 16.90 -37.22
N ALA A 158 -20.16 17.38 -37.48
CA ALA A 158 -19.90 18.80 -37.72
C ALA A 158 -20.35 19.27 -39.12
N ALA A 159 -20.37 18.39 -40.12
CA ALA A 159 -20.90 18.66 -41.45
C ALA A 159 -22.43 18.62 -41.49
N ASP A 160 -23.07 17.81 -40.64
CA ASP A 160 -24.53 17.64 -40.56
C ASP A 160 -25.25 18.70 -39.70
N GLY A 161 -24.54 19.75 -39.26
CA GLY A 161 -25.15 21.03 -38.88
C GLY A 161 -26.19 21.00 -37.75
N ILE A 162 -25.90 20.35 -36.62
CA ILE A 162 -26.67 20.54 -35.37
C ILE A 162 -25.75 21.23 -34.35
N GLY A 163 -25.97 22.54 -34.17
CA GLY A 163 -24.97 23.50 -33.72
C GLY A 163 -24.75 23.68 -32.21
N ALA A 164 -23.71 24.45 -31.90
CA ALA A 164 -23.81 25.67 -31.07
C ALA A 164 -22.44 26.35 -30.94
N GLY A 165 -22.40 27.66 -31.20
CA GLY A 165 -21.43 28.57 -30.60
C GLY A 165 -20.48 29.24 -31.60
N SER A 166 -20.96 30.33 -32.20
CA SER A 166 -20.16 31.41 -32.78
C SER A 166 -19.02 31.80 -31.84
N GLY A 167 -17.79 31.48 -32.23
CA GLY A 167 -16.56 32.05 -31.72
C GLY A 167 -15.75 32.48 -32.93
N ASP A 168 -15.48 33.77 -33.00
CA ASP A 168 -14.87 34.54 -34.09
C ASP A 168 -13.93 33.74 -35.02
N GLU A 169 -14.27 33.77 -36.31
CA GLU A 169 -13.35 33.45 -37.39
C GLU A 169 -12.33 34.58 -37.50
N GLU A 170 -11.16 34.42 -36.89
CA GLU A 170 -9.95 35.09 -37.36
C GLU A 170 -9.40 34.31 -38.55
N GLU A 171 -9.44 34.95 -39.73
CA GLU A 171 -8.73 34.56 -40.93
C GLU A 171 -7.22 34.37 -40.65
N GLY A 172 -6.80 33.11 -40.56
CA GLY A 172 -5.38 32.74 -40.49
C GLY A 172 -4.79 32.52 -41.87
N GLY A 173 -4.44 33.61 -42.55
CA GLY A 173 -3.65 33.60 -43.78
C GLY A 173 -2.33 32.84 -43.64
N SER A 174 -1.84 32.35 -44.77
CA SER A 174 -0.56 31.66 -44.96
C SER A 174 0.64 32.52 -44.54
N GLY A 175 0.91 32.60 -43.24
CA GLY A 175 2.03 33.33 -42.66
C GLY A 175 3.15 32.37 -42.24
N ALA A 176 4.37 32.63 -42.72
CA ALA A 176 5.56 31.92 -42.28
C ALA A 176 5.68 31.89 -40.74
N MET A 177 5.97 30.71 -40.19
CA MET A 177 6.13 30.49 -38.74
C MET A 177 7.04 31.54 -38.12
N THR A 178 6.54 32.27 -37.12
CA THR A 178 7.30 33.31 -36.41
C THR A 178 8.48 32.68 -35.65
N GLY A 179 9.55 33.45 -35.42
CA GLY A 179 10.77 32.96 -34.75
C GLY A 179 10.50 32.33 -33.36
N GLN A 180 9.48 32.82 -32.65
CA GLN A 180 9.06 32.29 -31.35
C GLN A 180 8.36 30.93 -31.46
N GLN A 181 7.56 30.72 -32.51
CA GLN A 181 6.93 29.42 -32.79
C GLN A 181 7.98 28.36 -33.18
N LYS A 182 9.00 28.73 -33.98
CA LYS A 182 10.12 27.84 -34.33
C LYS A 182 10.92 27.41 -33.09
N ARG A 183 11.20 28.34 -32.16
CA ARG A 183 11.93 28.05 -30.92
C ARG A 183 11.14 27.12 -29.98
N ASN A 184 9.83 27.29 -29.89
CA ASN A 184 8.96 26.42 -29.10
C ASN A 184 8.84 25.01 -29.69
N LYS A 185 8.80 24.89 -31.03
CA LYS A 185 8.81 23.60 -31.71
C LYS A 185 10.09 22.81 -31.43
N ALA A 186 11.25 23.45 -31.60
CA ALA A 186 12.55 22.82 -31.30
C ALA A 186 12.69 22.42 -29.82
N LYS A 187 12.17 23.23 -28.89
CA LYS A 187 12.17 22.91 -27.45
C LYS A 187 11.29 21.70 -27.13
N ASN A 188 10.15 21.56 -27.80
CA ASN A 188 9.26 20.41 -27.62
C ASN A 188 9.82 19.13 -28.22
N GLU A 189 10.46 19.20 -29.40
CA GLU A 189 11.14 18.06 -30.04
C GLU A 189 12.28 17.53 -29.15
N ARG A 190 13.14 18.42 -28.64
CA ARG A 190 14.23 18.03 -27.71
C ARG A 190 13.71 17.40 -26.41
N ARG A 191 12.56 17.85 -25.91
CA ARG A 191 11.92 17.28 -24.72
C ARG A 191 11.33 15.90 -25.00
N LEU A 192 10.80 15.68 -26.20
CA LEU A 192 10.28 14.39 -26.65
C LEU A 192 11.41 13.37 -26.80
N GLU A 193 12.52 13.77 -27.41
CA GLU A 193 13.72 12.94 -27.56
C GLU A 193 14.30 12.51 -26.20
N GLN A 194 14.46 13.46 -25.27
CA GLN A 194 14.91 13.15 -23.90
C GLN A 194 13.97 12.18 -23.17
N LYS A 195 12.65 12.33 -23.37
CA LYS A 195 11.66 11.42 -22.78
C LYS A 195 11.75 10.02 -23.38
N GLN A 196 11.95 9.91 -24.69
CA GLN A 196 12.13 8.62 -25.38
C GLN A 196 13.44 7.94 -24.95
N GLN A 197 14.53 8.69 -24.78
CA GLN A 197 15.82 8.16 -24.35
C GLN A 197 15.75 7.62 -22.92
N ARG A 198 15.17 8.38 -21.98
CA ARG A 198 14.93 7.91 -20.60
C ARG A 198 14.04 6.68 -20.54
N ALA A 199 13.03 6.59 -21.41
CA ALA A 199 12.16 5.41 -21.47
C ALA A 199 12.89 4.17 -22.00
N LYS A 200 13.80 4.32 -22.97
CA LYS A 200 14.64 3.23 -23.47
C LYS A 200 15.62 2.75 -22.39
N GLU A 201 16.29 3.68 -21.73
CA GLU A 201 17.26 3.39 -20.65
C GLU A 201 16.58 2.69 -19.46
N ALA A 202 15.38 3.16 -19.05
CA ALA A 202 14.61 2.52 -17.99
C ALA A 202 14.17 1.08 -18.34
N LYS A 203 13.77 0.84 -19.61
CA LYS A 203 13.45 -0.51 -20.09
C LYS A 203 14.68 -1.43 -20.09
N GLU A 204 15.83 -0.91 -20.50
CA GLU A 204 17.08 -1.67 -20.51
C GLU A 204 17.54 -2.01 -19.08
N ALA A 205 17.47 -1.04 -18.16
CA ALA A 205 17.77 -1.24 -16.75
C ALA A 205 16.83 -2.27 -16.10
N ALA A 206 15.53 -2.23 -16.42
CA ALA A 206 14.56 -3.23 -15.96
C ALA A 206 14.87 -4.63 -16.52
N LYS A 207 15.24 -4.74 -17.80
CA LYS A 207 15.65 -6.01 -18.43
C LYS A 207 16.92 -6.57 -17.79
N LYS A 208 17.94 -5.74 -17.53
CA LYS A 208 19.16 -6.13 -16.81
C LYS A 208 18.85 -6.64 -15.41
N LYS A 209 17.99 -5.94 -14.66
CA LYS A 209 17.56 -6.35 -13.31
C LYS A 209 16.80 -7.69 -13.33
N SER A 210 15.90 -7.87 -14.31
CA SER A 210 15.16 -9.14 -14.49
C SER A 210 16.11 -10.30 -14.82
N ASN A 211 17.07 -10.10 -15.73
CA ASN A 211 18.04 -11.13 -16.09
C ASN A 211 18.91 -11.53 -14.90
N LYS A 212 19.38 -10.55 -14.10
CA LYS A 212 20.14 -10.81 -12.88
C LYS A 212 19.33 -11.64 -11.87
N LEU A 213 18.06 -11.30 -11.68
CA LEU A 213 17.18 -12.04 -10.77
C LEU A 213 16.87 -13.46 -11.25
N MET A 214 16.72 -13.65 -12.57
CA MET A 214 16.62 -14.98 -13.20
C MET A 214 17.89 -15.81 -12.98
N GLU A 215 19.08 -15.20 -13.07
CA GLU A 215 20.35 -15.89 -12.86
C GLU A 215 20.55 -16.30 -11.39
N GLU A 216 20.25 -15.41 -10.45
CA GLU A 216 20.29 -15.69 -9.00
C GLU A 216 19.30 -16.79 -8.61
N THR A 217 18.08 -16.77 -9.16
CA THR A 217 17.06 -17.80 -8.91
C THR A 217 17.42 -19.13 -9.56
N ALA A 218 18.04 -19.13 -10.75
CA ALA A 218 18.57 -20.33 -11.38
C ALA A 218 19.74 -20.93 -10.57
N ALA A 219 20.64 -20.10 -10.04
CA ALA A 219 21.73 -20.54 -9.15
C ALA A 219 21.20 -21.17 -7.86
N ALA A 220 20.22 -20.54 -7.19
CA ALA A 220 19.55 -21.11 -6.03
C ALA A 220 18.81 -22.42 -6.35
N SER A 221 18.17 -22.50 -7.52
CA SER A 221 17.48 -23.72 -7.96
C SER A 221 18.44 -24.88 -8.25
N ARG A 222 19.65 -24.59 -8.76
CA ARG A 222 20.71 -25.59 -8.97
C ARG A 222 21.26 -26.13 -7.66
N SER A 223 21.49 -25.26 -6.66
CA SER A 223 21.98 -25.71 -5.34
C SER A 223 20.93 -26.56 -4.61
N ILE A 224 19.64 -26.20 -4.68
CA ILE A 224 18.55 -27.02 -4.12
C ILE A 224 18.48 -28.39 -4.79
N ARG A 225 18.59 -28.46 -6.13
CA ARG A 225 18.61 -29.73 -6.86
C ARG A 225 19.80 -30.60 -6.46
N ALA A 226 20.98 -30.01 -6.30
CA ALA A 226 22.17 -30.72 -5.84
C ALA A 226 22.00 -31.26 -4.40
N VAL A 227 21.40 -30.49 -3.49
CA VAL A 227 21.08 -30.97 -2.13
C VAL A 227 20.09 -32.14 -2.17
N LYS A 228 19.03 -32.06 -2.97
CA LYS A 228 18.05 -33.14 -3.10
C LYS A 228 18.63 -34.42 -3.71
N ALA A 229 19.47 -34.29 -4.74
CA ALA A 229 20.14 -35.43 -5.36
C ALA A 229 21.08 -36.14 -4.35
N LYS A 230 21.83 -35.36 -3.57
CA LYS A 230 22.72 -35.91 -2.53
C LYS A 230 21.96 -36.50 -1.35
N GLU A 231 20.80 -35.93 -1.01
CA GLU A 231 19.89 -36.51 -0.02
C GLU A 231 19.34 -37.87 -0.47
N GLN A 232 19.01 -38.03 -1.76
CA GLN A 232 18.57 -39.31 -2.30
C GLN A 232 19.68 -40.37 -2.27
N GLN A 233 20.93 -40.00 -2.62
CA GLN A 233 22.09 -40.89 -2.52
C GLN A 233 22.31 -41.37 -1.08
N LEU A 234 22.33 -40.45 -0.11
CA LEU A 234 22.52 -40.79 1.31
C LEU A 234 21.39 -41.68 1.86
N ARG A 235 20.16 -41.55 1.32
CA ARG A 235 19.05 -42.43 1.69
C ARG A 235 19.23 -43.84 1.12
N LEU A 236 19.76 -43.99 -0.10
CA LEU A 236 20.11 -45.28 -0.68
C LEU A 236 21.25 -45.96 0.09
N GLU A 237 22.16 -45.19 0.66
CA GLU A 237 23.24 -45.65 1.57
C GLU A 237 22.75 -45.96 3.00
N GLY A 238 21.43 -45.91 3.26
CA GLY A 238 20.84 -46.31 4.54
C GLY A 238 20.75 -45.19 5.59
N VAL A 239 21.04 -43.93 5.25
CA VAL A 239 20.86 -42.79 6.17
C VAL A 239 19.38 -42.40 6.22
N THR A 240 18.71 -42.70 7.33
CA THR A 240 17.26 -42.49 7.48
C THR A 240 16.87 -41.12 8.03
N GLY A 241 15.70 -40.64 7.60
CA GLY A 241 15.03 -39.44 8.12
C GLY A 241 15.74 -38.11 7.85
N GLY A 242 15.43 -37.09 8.65
CA GLY A 242 15.95 -35.73 8.49
C GLY A 242 17.48 -35.57 8.69
N LYS A 243 18.23 -36.64 8.94
CA LYS A 243 19.70 -36.65 8.97
C LYS A 243 20.29 -36.59 7.55
N ALA A 244 19.69 -37.30 6.59
CA ALA A 244 20.17 -37.32 5.20
C ALA A 244 20.13 -35.91 4.57
N GLY A 245 19.01 -35.19 4.71
CA GLY A 245 18.90 -33.81 4.21
C GLY A 245 19.87 -32.83 4.88
N LYS A 246 20.18 -33.01 6.17
CA LYS A 246 21.18 -32.19 6.88
C LYS A 246 22.60 -32.45 6.38
N MET A 247 22.96 -33.72 6.20
CA MET A 247 24.27 -34.09 5.64
C MET A 247 24.40 -33.62 4.19
N ALA A 248 23.38 -33.85 3.36
CA ALA A 248 23.35 -33.37 1.97
C ALA A 248 23.52 -31.86 1.88
N ALA A 249 22.79 -31.08 2.69
CA ALA A 249 22.94 -29.63 2.73
C ALA A 249 24.36 -29.20 3.13
N SER A 250 24.95 -29.83 4.16
CA SER A 250 26.31 -29.52 4.60
C SER A 250 27.38 -29.89 3.57
N LEU A 251 27.19 -31.01 2.86
CA LEU A 251 28.14 -31.51 1.86
C LEU A 251 28.06 -30.78 0.52
N VAL A 252 26.93 -30.16 0.19
CA VAL A 252 26.74 -29.37 -1.03
C VAL A 252 27.07 -27.90 -0.81
N THR A 253 26.76 -27.34 0.35
CA THR A 253 26.96 -25.89 0.61
C THR A 253 28.25 -25.59 1.37
N GLY A 254 28.90 -26.57 1.98
CA GLY A 254 30.11 -26.37 2.80
C GLY A 254 29.88 -25.64 4.14
N ILE A 255 28.65 -25.20 4.42
CA ILE A 255 28.33 -24.40 5.61
C ILE A 255 28.00 -25.32 6.79
N LYS A 256 28.93 -25.48 7.73
CA LYS A 256 28.66 -26.07 9.06
C LYS A 256 27.88 -25.07 9.92
N ARG A 257 26.57 -25.31 10.13
CA ARG A 257 25.78 -24.51 11.09
C ARG A 257 26.31 -24.71 12.51
N LYS A 258 26.72 -23.62 13.18
CA LYS A 258 27.14 -23.59 14.59
C LYS A 258 25.95 -24.02 15.47
N LYS A 259 26.09 -25.10 16.23
CA LYS A 259 25.05 -25.68 17.10
C LYS A 259 24.82 -24.73 18.29
N LYS A 260 23.72 -23.98 18.30
CA LYS A 260 23.28 -23.23 19.51
C LYS A 260 22.81 -24.28 20.54
N LYS A 261 23.57 -24.48 21.62
CA LYS A 261 23.21 -25.37 22.74
C LYS A 261 21.86 -24.91 23.30
N ARG A 262 20.82 -25.74 23.20
CA ARG A 262 19.67 -25.70 24.11
C ARG A 262 19.91 -26.76 25.17
N GLY A 263 19.84 -26.37 26.44
CA GLY A 263 20.01 -27.24 27.60
C GLY A 263 19.04 -28.42 27.55
N GLY A 264 19.53 -29.57 28.00
CA GLY A 264 18.81 -30.84 27.94
C GLY A 264 17.71 -30.97 28.98
N LYS A 265 16.73 -31.79 28.63
CA LYS A 265 16.08 -32.70 29.57
C LYS A 265 15.69 -33.96 28.79
N GLU A 266 16.20 -35.09 29.27
CA GLU A 266 15.90 -36.44 28.77
C GLU A 266 14.43 -36.81 29.01
N GLY A 267 13.95 -37.74 28.17
CA GLY A 267 12.79 -38.58 28.47
C GLY A 267 11.63 -38.42 27.52
N GLY A 268 11.39 -39.43 26.67
CA GLY A 268 10.10 -39.63 25.99
C GLY A 268 10.19 -39.89 24.49
N ARG A 269 10.36 -41.17 24.14
CA ARG A 269 10.13 -41.72 22.79
C ARG A 269 8.70 -41.38 22.36
N ARG A 270 8.55 -40.58 21.29
CA ARG A 270 7.26 -40.36 20.61
C ARG A 270 7.17 -41.33 19.43
N GLU A 271 6.21 -42.25 19.50
CA GLU A 271 5.58 -42.76 18.28
C GLU A 271 4.67 -41.65 17.75
N LEU A 272 4.95 -41.25 16.51
CA LEU A 272 4.23 -40.23 15.76
C LEU A 272 3.79 -40.92 14.47
N PHE A 273 2.55 -41.40 14.43
CA PHE A 273 1.61 -41.23 13.33
C PHE A 273 0.36 -42.08 13.60
N GLU A 274 -0.70 -41.45 14.08
CA GLU A 274 -2.07 -41.76 13.66
C GLU A 274 -3.02 -40.61 14.04
N GLY A 275 -3.84 -40.20 13.08
CA GLY A 275 -5.20 -39.69 13.30
C GLY A 275 -5.40 -38.26 13.79
N ASP A 276 -5.82 -37.40 12.86
CA ASP A 276 -6.84 -36.34 12.96
C ASP A 276 -7.24 -35.79 14.35
N GLY A 277 -7.06 -34.48 14.54
CA GLY A 277 -7.71 -33.77 15.65
C GLY A 277 -7.25 -32.33 15.83
N LEU A 278 -8.15 -31.37 15.59
CA LEU A 278 -8.04 -29.94 15.91
C LEU A 278 -7.47 -29.69 17.32
N PRO A 279 -6.58 -28.70 17.54
CA PRO A 279 -6.18 -28.34 18.89
C PRO A 279 -7.31 -27.60 19.62
N GLY A 280 -7.81 -28.23 20.68
CA GLY A 280 -8.78 -27.69 21.60
C GLY A 280 -8.28 -26.49 22.42
N LYS A 281 -9.24 -25.68 22.85
CA LYS A 281 -9.08 -24.56 23.81
C LYS A 281 -8.32 -24.99 25.08
N PRO A 282 -7.42 -24.16 25.64
CA PRO A 282 -6.91 -24.39 26.98
C PRO A 282 -7.99 -24.09 28.03
N ALA A 283 -8.12 -25.01 28.98
CA ALA A 283 -9.03 -24.94 30.12
C ALA A 283 -8.66 -23.82 31.11
N ALA A 284 -9.70 -23.22 31.69
CA ALA A 284 -9.64 -22.10 32.61
C ALA A 284 -9.04 -22.45 33.98
N LYS A 285 -8.22 -21.55 34.52
CA LYS A 285 -8.09 -21.33 35.97
C LYS A 285 -8.36 -19.85 36.27
N GLY A 286 -9.03 -19.64 37.41
CA GLY A 286 -9.85 -18.47 37.71
C GLY A 286 -9.13 -17.12 37.72
N GLY A 287 -9.82 -16.13 37.17
CA GLY A 287 -9.50 -14.71 37.20
C GLY A 287 -10.70 -13.94 36.61
N ALA A 288 -11.12 -12.88 37.28
CA ALA A 288 -12.43 -12.23 37.15
C ALA A 288 -12.89 -11.87 35.71
N LYS A 289 -14.18 -12.09 35.42
CA LYS A 289 -14.85 -11.68 34.16
C LYS A 289 -15.12 -10.17 34.15
N PRO A 290 -14.80 -9.43 33.07
CA PRO A 290 -15.36 -8.10 32.82
C PRO A 290 -16.78 -8.21 32.23
N PRO A 291 -17.62 -7.14 32.34
CA PRO A 291 -19.05 -7.22 32.05
C PRO A 291 -19.34 -7.41 30.55
N ARG A 292 -20.34 -8.24 30.26
CA ARG A 292 -20.84 -8.51 28.90
C ARG A 292 -21.65 -7.31 28.40
N SER A 293 -21.14 -6.60 27.39
CA SER A 293 -21.98 -5.76 26.53
C SER A 293 -22.73 -6.64 25.52
N GLY A 294 -24.01 -6.31 25.32
CA GLY A 294 -25.00 -7.16 24.66
C GLY A 294 -24.71 -7.46 23.19
N LYS A 295 -24.86 -8.74 22.82
CA LYS A 295 -24.91 -9.18 21.43
C LYS A 295 -26.25 -8.75 20.81
N LEU A 296 -26.19 -7.99 19.72
CA LEU A 296 -27.34 -7.78 18.84
C LEU A 296 -27.83 -9.12 18.28
N GLY A 297 -29.14 -9.35 18.32
CA GLY A 297 -29.77 -10.60 17.90
C GLY A 297 -29.75 -10.82 16.38
N LYS A 298 -29.92 -12.07 15.96
CA LYS A 298 -29.92 -12.49 14.53
C LYS A 298 -30.92 -11.75 13.64
N SER A 299 -31.97 -11.14 14.22
CA SER A 299 -32.93 -10.28 13.50
C SER A 299 -32.36 -8.88 13.15
N GLU A 300 -31.43 -8.36 13.94
CA GLU A 300 -30.74 -7.08 13.71
C GLU A 300 -29.63 -7.22 12.65
N LEU A 301 -28.92 -8.37 12.67
CA LEU A 301 -27.88 -8.68 11.70
C LEU A 301 -28.42 -8.84 10.26
N ASN A 302 -29.67 -9.29 10.12
CA ASN A 302 -30.35 -9.39 8.82
C ASN A 302 -30.88 -8.05 8.27
N LYS A 303 -31.03 -7.00 9.10
CA LYS A 303 -31.34 -5.64 8.64
C LYS A 303 -30.15 -4.91 8.04
N VAL A 304 -28.93 -5.26 8.45
CA VAL A 304 -27.69 -4.68 7.90
C VAL A 304 -27.35 -5.31 6.54
N LYS A 305 -27.73 -6.58 6.31
CA LYS A 305 -27.40 -7.33 5.09
C LYS A 305 -28.39 -7.16 3.94
N ARG A 306 -29.60 -6.63 4.19
CA ARG A 306 -30.55 -6.22 3.14
C ARG A 306 -30.82 -4.74 3.32
N GLY A 307 -30.24 -3.91 2.44
CA GLY A 307 -30.33 -2.45 2.48
C GLY A 307 -31.71 -1.93 2.83
N GLY A 308 -31.90 -1.60 4.11
CA GLY A 308 -33.11 -0.99 4.63
C GLY A 308 -33.07 0.50 4.31
N LYS A 309 -34.03 0.96 3.50
CA LYS A 309 -34.32 2.38 3.27
C LYS A 309 -34.58 3.08 4.62
N GLY A 310 -33.59 3.82 5.10
CA GLY A 310 -33.72 4.74 6.22
C GLY A 310 -34.45 6.02 5.78
N LYS A 311 -35.50 6.37 6.51
CA LYS A 311 -36.37 7.53 6.29
C LYS A 311 -35.63 8.85 6.58
N HIS A 312 -34.84 9.36 5.64
CA HIS A 312 -34.57 10.79 5.47
C HIS A 312 -34.06 11.00 4.04
N GLY A 313 -35.02 11.18 3.11
CA GLY A 313 -34.72 11.50 1.72
C GLY A 313 -34.13 12.90 1.60
N PHE A 314 -32.84 12.98 1.27
CA PHE A 314 -32.19 14.21 0.87
C PHE A 314 -32.75 14.62 -0.51
N LYS A 315 -33.67 15.57 -0.51
CA LYS A 315 -34.19 16.22 -1.73
C LYS A 315 -33.17 17.25 -2.20
N THR A 316 -32.38 16.94 -3.22
CA THR A 316 -31.68 17.98 -3.99
C THR A 316 -32.58 18.45 -5.14
N LYS A 317 -33.22 19.60 -4.95
CA LYS A 317 -33.78 20.39 -6.05
C LYS A 317 -32.81 21.51 -6.43
N ALA A 318 -32.68 21.68 -7.75
CA ALA A 318 -32.38 22.91 -8.48
C ALA A 318 -30.92 23.42 -8.48
N LYS A 319 -30.23 23.25 -9.62
CA LYS A 319 -30.07 24.25 -10.71
C LYS A 319 -29.12 25.38 -10.30
N HIS A 320 -27.91 25.38 -10.85
CA HIS A 320 -27.23 26.62 -11.22
C HIS A 320 -26.69 26.51 -12.65
N LYS A 321 -27.13 27.48 -13.44
CA LYS A 321 -26.91 27.70 -14.85
C LYS A 321 -25.47 28.23 -15.02
N ARG A 322 -24.75 27.70 -16.02
CA ARG A 322 -23.50 28.28 -16.50
C ARG A 322 -23.76 29.70 -17.03
N ARG A 323 -22.93 30.66 -16.62
CA ARG A 323 -22.42 31.73 -17.47
C ARG A 323 -20.90 31.59 -17.46
#